data_AF-A0A352CVM4-F1
#
_entry.id   AF-A0A352CVM4-F1
#
_cell.length_a   1.000
_cell.length_b   1.000
_cell.length_c   1.000
_cell.angle_alpha   90.00
_cell.angle_beta   90.00
_cell.angle_gamma   90.00
#
_symmetry.space_group_name_H-M   'P 1'
#
loop_
_entity.id
_entity.type
_entity.pdbx_description
1 polymer ?
#
loop_
_entity_poly.entity_id
_entity_poly.type
_entity_poly.pdbx_seq_one_letter_code
_entity_poly.pdbx_strand_id
1 'polypeptide(L)'
;ARAGALRGFLPDSFPEAELADIISSPNNILGLEYCMALTKLHSEIRPCTIRRRGAGYHDTDAGGGGEFPSASAVRALLTGISFQKGAPVPDVRDAKTRLSALVPAACLPFYRRELGTDSILTEDDFSEMLLYRLAELKSGLAGSPFSGPAFLDVSGDLLRRAFRLLPEFRSFSQFAGLLKTRNVTRTQINRALLHLLLHLTEKDLEQVTAPSCARMLGMRHCPELLSEIKKKSRLPLITKASALSSFPGGHDLFASELYESVKSRKTGLPFHPEFSRAVIIR
;
A
#
# COMPACT_ATOMS: atom_id res chain seq x y z
N ALA A 1 -18.97 7.31 10.91
CA ALA A 1 -17.98 7.57 11.98
C ALA A 1 -17.18 8.84 11.69
N ARG A 2 -16.22 8.85 10.74
CA ARG A 2 -15.40 10.05 10.44
C ARG A 2 -16.20 11.29 10.03
N ALA A 3 -17.23 11.12 9.19
CA ALA A 3 -18.18 12.19 8.81
C ALA A 3 -18.80 12.90 10.02
N GLY A 4 -19.31 12.12 10.97
CA GLY A 4 -19.97 12.64 12.17
C GLY A 4 -19.00 13.32 13.12
N ALA A 5 -17.77 12.81 13.23
CA ALA A 5 -16.73 13.44 14.05
C ALA A 5 -16.31 14.81 13.49
N LEU A 6 -16.22 14.95 12.16
CA LEU A 6 -15.87 16.21 11.50
C LEU A 6 -16.96 17.28 11.60
N ARG A 7 -18.23 16.87 11.65
CA ARG A 7 -19.36 17.79 11.78
C ARG A 7 -19.29 18.63 13.05
N GLY A 8 -18.78 18.07 14.16
CA GLY A 8 -18.61 18.80 15.41
C GLY A 8 -17.59 19.94 15.36
N PHE A 9 -16.82 20.05 14.28
CA PHE A 9 -15.80 21.10 14.09
C PHE A 9 -16.15 22.07 12.95
N LEU A 10 -17.25 21.84 12.23
CA LEU A 10 -17.70 22.70 11.14
C LEU A 10 -18.86 23.58 11.63
N PRO A 11 -19.02 24.79 11.06
CA PRO A 11 -20.19 25.62 11.35
C PRO A 11 -21.48 24.85 11.04
N ASP A 12 -22.52 25.05 11.84
CA ASP A 12 -23.84 24.44 11.60
C ASP A 12 -24.43 24.81 10.22
N SER A 13 -23.95 25.90 9.62
CA SER A 13 -24.29 26.36 8.28
C SER A 13 -23.60 25.58 7.15
N PHE A 14 -22.66 24.69 7.44
CA PHE A 14 -21.95 23.91 6.41
C PHE A 14 -22.86 22.79 5.88
N PRO A 15 -23.13 22.72 4.56
CA PRO A 15 -24.08 21.75 4.03
C PRO A 15 -23.64 20.29 4.26
N GLU A 16 -24.53 19.48 4.82
CA GLU A 16 -24.24 18.07 5.13
C GLU A 16 -23.92 17.24 3.87
N ALA A 17 -24.60 17.53 2.76
CA ALA A 17 -24.34 16.89 1.48
C ALA A 17 -22.92 17.20 0.96
N GLU A 18 -22.45 18.43 1.13
CA GLU A 18 -21.12 18.86 0.71
C GLU A 18 -20.04 18.22 1.59
N LEU A 19 -20.28 18.12 2.91
CA LEU A 19 -19.39 17.40 3.81
C LEU A 19 -19.28 15.93 3.44
N ALA A 20 -20.43 15.29 3.17
CA ALA A 20 -20.50 13.90 2.76
C ALA A 20 -19.76 13.65 1.43
N ASP A 21 -19.86 14.57 0.48
CA ASP A 21 -19.15 14.50 -0.79
C ASP A 21 -17.64 14.65 -0.61
N ILE A 22 -17.18 15.65 0.15
CA ILE A 22 -15.77 15.88 0.44
C ILE A 22 -15.14 14.63 1.05
N ILE A 23 -15.75 14.05 2.08
CA ILE A 23 -15.20 12.88 2.78
C ILE A 23 -15.40 11.56 2.03
N SER A 24 -16.16 11.54 0.93
CA SER A 24 -16.35 10.34 0.12
C SER A 24 -15.11 10.00 -0.71
N SER A 25 -14.31 11.01 -1.05
CA SER A 25 -13.12 10.87 -1.89
C SER A 25 -11.88 10.46 -1.08
N PRO A 26 -11.15 9.39 -1.47
CA PRO A 26 -9.95 8.93 -0.77
C PRO A 26 -8.85 10.00 -0.62
N ASN A 27 -8.66 10.87 -1.62
CA ASN A 27 -7.62 11.91 -1.55
C ASN A 27 -7.97 13.01 -0.55
N ASN A 28 -9.26 13.30 -0.38
CA ASN A 28 -9.72 14.29 0.60
C ASN A 28 -9.58 13.75 2.02
N ILE A 29 -9.90 12.46 2.24
CA ILE A 29 -9.63 11.79 3.52
C ILE A 29 -8.13 11.86 3.85
N LEU A 30 -7.25 11.55 2.89
CA LEU A 30 -5.80 11.65 3.10
C LEU A 30 -5.34 13.08 3.38
N GLY A 31 -5.83 14.06 2.62
CA GLY A 31 -5.51 15.48 2.82
C GLY A 31 -5.88 15.97 4.22
N LEU A 32 -7.04 15.56 4.72
CA LEU A 32 -7.47 15.84 6.08
C LEU A 32 -6.53 15.21 7.13
N GLU A 33 -6.20 13.92 6.98
CA GLU A 33 -5.28 13.23 7.90
C GLU A 33 -3.89 13.87 7.91
N TYR A 34 -3.41 14.38 6.76
CA TYR A 34 -2.18 15.19 6.71
C TYR A 34 -2.30 16.47 7.52
N CYS A 35 -3.38 17.24 7.34
CA CYS A 35 -3.60 18.48 8.10
C CYS A 35 -3.70 18.22 9.60
N MET A 36 -4.37 17.13 10.00
CA MET A 36 -4.44 16.69 11.39
C MET A 36 -3.06 16.32 11.95
N ALA A 37 -2.24 15.58 11.18
CA ALA A 37 -0.89 15.23 11.59
C ALA A 37 0.01 16.48 11.74
N LEU A 38 -0.04 17.42 10.80
CA LEU A 38 0.70 18.68 10.89
C LEU A 38 0.33 19.48 12.14
N THR A 39 -0.97 19.55 12.45
CA THR A 39 -1.47 20.23 13.66
C THR A 39 -0.97 19.55 14.94
N LYS A 40 -1.09 18.22 15.02
CA LYS A 40 -0.60 17.44 16.18
C LYS A 40 0.90 17.56 16.39
N LEU A 41 1.67 17.70 15.31
CA LEU A 41 3.12 17.83 15.34
C LEU A 41 3.60 19.28 15.50
N HIS A 42 2.68 20.26 15.59
CA HIS A 42 3.00 21.69 15.56
C HIS A 42 3.96 22.07 14.41
N SER A 43 3.72 21.50 13.23
CA SER A 43 4.59 21.66 12.08
C SER A 43 4.37 23.00 11.38
N GLU A 44 5.46 23.62 10.91
CA GLU A 44 5.43 24.85 10.10
C GLU A 44 5.09 24.59 8.62
N ILE A 45 4.95 23.33 8.20
CA ILE A 45 4.59 22.98 6.82
C ILE A 45 3.22 23.56 6.49
N ARG A 46 3.14 24.31 5.39
CA ARG A 46 1.88 24.83 4.85
C ARG A 46 1.28 23.83 3.87
N PRO A 47 0.13 23.21 4.16
CA PRO A 47 -0.50 22.29 3.22
C PRO A 47 -1.01 23.04 2.00
N CYS A 48 -0.76 22.49 0.82
CA CYS A 48 -1.26 22.99 -0.45
C CYS A 48 -1.98 21.87 -1.20
N THR A 49 -3.08 22.20 -1.87
CA THR A 49 -3.86 21.25 -2.67
C THR A 49 -3.90 21.68 -4.13
N ILE A 50 -3.94 20.72 -5.04
CA ILE A 50 -4.21 20.95 -6.46
C ILE A 50 -5.42 20.14 -6.88
N ARG A 51 -6.20 20.68 -7.83
CA ARG A 51 -7.36 19.95 -8.37
C ARG A 51 -6.87 18.77 -9.19
N ARG A 52 -7.35 17.57 -8.85
CA ARG A 52 -7.06 16.37 -9.63
C ARG A 52 -7.73 16.48 -11.00
N ARG A 53 -6.96 16.27 -12.08
CA ARG A 53 -7.46 16.11 -13.44
C ARG A 53 -7.43 14.63 -13.83
N GLY A 54 -8.54 14.15 -14.35
CA GLY A 54 -8.75 12.74 -14.69
C GLY A 54 -8.83 11.82 -13.46
N ALA A 55 -9.59 10.75 -13.64
CA ALA A 55 -9.99 9.78 -12.62
C ALA A 55 -11.11 10.23 -11.66
N GLY A 56 -12.03 11.09 -12.12
CA GLY A 56 -13.44 10.86 -11.82
C GLY A 56 -13.92 9.66 -12.65
N TYR A 57 -14.62 8.70 -12.03
CA TYR A 57 -15.18 7.53 -12.74
C TYR A 57 -16.15 7.90 -13.88
N HIS A 58 -16.59 9.16 -13.90
CA HIS A 58 -17.51 9.75 -14.88
C HIS A 58 -17.01 11.06 -15.50
N ASP A 59 -15.73 11.43 -15.31
CA ASP A 59 -15.22 12.69 -15.89
C ASP A 59 -14.95 12.52 -17.39
N THR A 60 -15.95 12.86 -18.20
CA THR A 60 -15.89 13.01 -19.65
C THR A 60 -15.24 14.32 -20.09
N ASP A 61 -14.77 15.17 -19.17
CA ASP A 61 -14.04 16.40 -19.52
C ASP A 61 -12.58 16.10 -19.85
N ALA A 62 -12.39 15.48 -21.01
CA ALA A 62 -11.13 15.43 -21.75
C ALA A 62 -10.82 16.81 -22.40
N GLY A 63 -10.77 17.87 -21.59
CA GLY A 63 -10.30 19.18 -22.02
C GLY A 63 -8.79 19.20 -22.19
N GLY A 64 -8.26 18.54 -23.22
CA GLY A 64 -6.84 18.56 -23.60
C GLY A 64 -6.20 17.18 -23.73
N GLY A 65 -6.55 16.44 -24.77
CA GLY A 65 -5.64 15.54 -25.51
C GLY A 65 -4.97 14.35 -24.80
N GLY A 66 -5.29 14.03 -23.54
CA GLY A 66 -4.73 12.87 -22.85
C GLY A 66 -5.70 12.24 -21.87
N GLU A 67 -5.85 10.91 -21.96
CA GLU A 67 -6.48 10.12 -20.90
C GLU A 67 -5.51 10.09 -19.70
N PHE A 68 -5.96 10.57 -18.53
CA PHE A 68 -5.20 10.44 -17.27
C PHE A 68 -5.78 9.25 -16.47
N PRO A 69 -5.35 8.01 -16.76
CA PRO A 69 -5.90 6.83 -16.11
C PRO A 69 -5.56 6.79 -14.62
N SER A 70 -6.42 6.14 -13.85
CA SER A 70 -6.06 5.80 -12.47
C SER A 70 -4.95 4.75 -12.43
N ALA A 71 -4.16 4.74 -11.35
CA ALA A 71 -3.16 3.69 -11.13
C ALA A 71 -3.78 2.28 -11.13
N SER A 72 -5.02 2.14 -10.65
CA SER A 72 -5.76 0.86 -10.70
C SER A 72 -6.09 0.43 -12.13
N ALA A 73 -6.39 1.37 -13.04
CA ALA A 73 -6.62 1.07 -14.44
C ALA A 73 -5.32 0.62 -15.14
N VAL A 74 -4.18 1.27 -14.83
CA VAL A 74 -2.87 0.84 -15.32
C VAL A 74 -2.54 -0.58 -14.82
N ARG A 75 -2.77 -0.87 -13.53
CA ARG A 75 -2.56 -2.23 -13.00
C ARG A 75 -3.48 -3.26 -13.65
N ALA A 76 -4.75 -2.92 -13.92
CA ALA A 76 -5.68 -3.82 -14.60
C ALA A 76 -5.18 -4.19 -16.00
N LEU A 77 -4.66 -3.21 -16.74
CA LEU A 77 -4.04 -3.42 -18.04
C LEU A 77 -2.80 -4.33 -17.95
N LEU A 78 -1.96 -4.14 -16.93
CA LEU A 78 -0.73 -4.90 -16.75
C LEU A 78 -0.96 -6.35 -16.32
N THR A 79 -2.00 -6.61 -15.53
CA THR A 79 -2.23 -7.91 -14.88
C THR A 79 -3.36 -8.71 -15.52
N GLY A 80 -4.21 -8.08 -16.33
CA GLY A 80 -5.45 -8.71 -16.79
C GLY A 80 -6.44 -8.94 -15.64
N ILE A 81 -6.30 -8.24 -14.52
CA ILE A 81 -7.17 -8.36 -13.35
C ILE A 81 -8.05 -7.11 -13.25
N SER A 82 -9.36 -7.30 -13.19
CA SER A 82 -10.29 -6.20 -12.94
C SER A 82 -10.36 -5.90 -11.45
N PHE A 83 -9.88 -4.71 -11.06
CA PHE A 83 -9.96 -4.22 -9.68
C PHE A 83 -11.31 -3.55 -9.37
N GLN A 84 -12.25 -3.56 -10.32
CA GLN A 84 -13.56 -2.91 -10.22
C GLN A 84 -14.67 -3.88 -10.60
N LYS A 85 -15.74 -3.90 -9.82
CA LYS A 85 -16.88 -4.80 -10.05
C LYS A 85 -17.55 -4.46 -11.38
N GLY A 86 -17.52 -5.37 -12.34
CA GLY A 86 -18.19 -5.24 -13.64
C GLY A 86 -17.39 -4.51 -14.73
N ALA A 87 -16.15 -4.09 -14.48
CA ALA A 87 -15.31 -3.49 -15.51
C ALA A 87 -14.69 -4.58 -16.41
N PRO A 88 -14.68 -4.39 -17.74
CA PRO A 88 -14.07 -5.33 -18.67
C PRO A 88 -12.58 -5.50 -18.37
N VAL A 89 -12.12 -6.74 -18.40
CA VAL A 89 -10.70 -7.07 -18.26
C VAL A 89 -9.98 -6.65 -19.55
N PRO A 90 -8.97 -5.79 -19.50
CA PRO A 90 -8.19 -5.44 -20.69
C PRO A 90 -7.37 -6.65 -21.17
N ASP A 91 -7.22 -6.81 -22.48
CA ASP A 91 -6.25 -7.77 -23.03
C ASP A 91 -4.82 -7.30 -22.68
N VAL A 92 -4.09 -8.14 -21.95
CA VAL A 92 -2.70 -7.89 -21.55
C VAL A 92 -1.78 -7.75 -22.77
N ARG A 93 -2.14 -8.34 -23.92
CA ARG A 93 -1.40 -8.20 -25.19
C ARG A 93 -1.35 -6.75 -25.67
N ASP A 94 -2.37 -5.96 -25.37
CA ASP A 94 -2.43 -4.53 -25.70
C ASP A 94 -1.66 -3.65 -24.72
N ALA A 95 -1.22 -4.18 -23.57
CA ALA A 95 -0.57 -3.40 -22.52
C ALA A 95 0.70 -2.69 -23.05
N LYS A 96 1.54 -3.40 -23.80
CA LYS A 96 2.79 -2.83 -24.35
C LYS A 96 2.54 -1.63 -25.27
N THR A 97 1.47 -1.68 -26.06
CA THR A 97 1.11 -0.65 -27.04
C THR A 97 0.40 0.53 -26.39
N ARG A 98 -0.45 0.26 -25.38
CA ARG A 98 -1.24 1.29 -24.70
C ARG A 98 -0.46 2.04 -23.61
N LEU A 99 0.55 1.43 -22.99
CA LEU A 99 1.32 2.06 -21.91
C LEU A 99 1.96 3.40 -22.32
N SER A 100 2.43 3.54 -23.56
CA SER A 100 3.04 4.80 -24.03
C SER A 100 2.09 5.99 -24.00
N ALA A 101 0.78 5.76 -24.11
CA ALA A 101 -0.24 6.81 -24.01
C ALA A 101 -0.68 7.09 -22.56
N LEU A 102 -0.39 6.17 -21.63
CA LEU A 102 -0.93 6.17 -20.27
C LEU A 102 0.09 6.56 -19.20
N VAL A 103 1.39 6.43 -19.48
CA VAL A 103 2.46 6.76 -18.54
C VAL A 103 3.52 7.65 -19.21
N PRO A 104 4.25 8.48 -18.43
CA PRO A 104 5.35 9.27 -18.97
C PRO A 104 6.39 8.41 -19.68
N ALA A 105 6.99 8.94 -20.77
CA ALA A 105 8.00 8.21 -21.57
C ALA A 105 9.19 7.71 -20.72
N ALA A 106 9.59 8.48 -19.71
CA ALA A 106 10.65 8.10 -18.77
C ALA A 106 10.34 6.83 -17.96
N CYS A 107 9.06 6.46 -17.80
CA CYS A 107 8.64 5.27 -17.08
C CYS A 107 8.65 4.00 -17.95
N LEU A 108 8.57 4.13 -19.27
CA LEU A 108 8.41 3.00 -20.21
C LEU A 108 9.53 1.95 -20.14
N PRO A 109 10.82 2.32 -20.03
CA PRO A 109 11.88 1.32 -19.91
C PRO A 109 11.70 0.42 -18.68
N PHE A 110 11.21 0.95 -17.56
CA PHE A 110 10.96 0.17 -16.36
C PHE A 110 9.80 -0.81 -16.56
N TYR A 111 8.66 -0.35 -17.07
CA TYR A 111 7.54 -1.24 -17.38
C TYR A 111 7.91 -2.34 -18.38
N ARG A 112 8.63 -1.99 -19.46
CA ARG A 112 9.07 -2.96 -20.47
C ARG A 112 9.99 -4.02 -19.88
N ARG A 113 10.90 -3.63 -18.99
CA ARG A 113 11.77 -4.56 -18.28
C ARG A 113 10.95 -5.52 -17.41
N GLU A 114 10.05 -4.99 -16.58
CA GLU A 114 9.29 -5.84 -15.66
C GLU A 114 8.32 -6.79 -16.40
N LEU A 115 7.71 -6.34 -17.50
CA LEU A 115 6.87 -7.16 -18.39
C LEU A 115 7.68 -8.20 -19.18
N GLY A 116 8.93 -7.89 -19.52
CA GLY A 116 9.80 -8.82 -20.24
C GLY A 116 10.24 -10.01 -19.39
N THR A 117 10.30 -9.83 -18.07
CA THR A 117 10.73 -10.86 -17.11
C THR A 117 9.56 -11.50 -16.34
N ASP A 118 8.32 -11.16 -16.65
CA ASP A 118 7.11 -11.55 -15.89
C ASP A 118 7.22 -11.30 -14.37
N SER A 119 7.79 -10.15 -14.02
CA SER A 119 8.12 -9.81 -12.62
C SER A 119 7.05 -8.99 -11.89
N ILE A 120 5.89 -8.80 -12.52
CA ILE A 120 4.76 -8.09 -11.91
C ILE A 120 4.09 -9.02 -10.91
N LEU A 121 4.10 -8.63 -9.64
CA LEU A 121 3.43 -9.36 -8.58
C LEU A 121 2.00 -8.86 -8.37
N THR A 122 1.16 -9.79 -7.95
CA THR A 122 -0.22 -9.64 -7.52
C THR A 122 -0.35 -10.23 -6.11
N GLU A 123 -1.46 -9.97 -5.43
CA GLU A 123 -1.69 -10.60 -4.12
C GLU A 123 -1.70 -12.13 -4.18
N ASP A 124 -2.07 -12.71 -5.33
CA ASP A 124 -2.19 -14.15 -5.49
C ASP A 124 -0.83 -14.86 -5.55
N ASP A 125 0.24 -14.15 -5.89
CA ASP A 125 1.61 -14.67 -5.80
C ASP A 125 2.04 -14.96 -4.34
N PHE A 126 1.31 -14.44 -3.35
CA PHE A 126 1.53 -14.69 -1.91
C PHE A 126 0.59 -15.75 -1.31
N SER A 127 -0.25 -16.41 -2.13
CA SER A 127 -1.34 -17.28 -1.65
C SER A 127 -0.86 -18.44 -0.78
N GLU A 128 0.18 -19.16 -1.21
CA GLU A 128 0.68 -20.33 -0.47
C GLU A 128 1.28 -19.94 0.88
N MET A 129 2.00 -18.80 0.93
CA MET A 129 2.58 -18.28 2.16
C MET A 129 1.49 -17.87 3.15
N LEU A 130 0.44 -17.21 2.66
CA LEU A 130 -0.72 -16.87 3.48
C LEU A 130 -1.45 -18.12 3.98
N LEU A 131 -1.65 -19.13 3.13
CA LEU A 131 -2.26 -20.40 3.50
C LEU A 131 -1.46 -21.10 4.61
N TYR A 132 -0.13 -21.21 4.44
CA TYR A 132 0.76 -21.76 5.44
C TYR A 132 0.63 -21.01 6.76
N ARG A 133 0.69 -19.67 6.72
CA ARG A 133 0.58 -18.83 7.92
C ARG A 133 -0.75 -19.02 8.65
N LEU A 134 -1.87 -19.07 7.92
CA LEU A 134 -3.18 -19.32 8.50
C LEU A 134 -3.30 -20.73 9.10
N ALA A 135 -2.72 -21.74 8.46
CA ALA A 135 -2.71 -23.12 8.94
C ALA A 135 -1.85 -23.29 10.20
N GLU A 136 -0.69 -22.65 10.25
CA GLU A 136 0.19 -22.61 11.42
C GLU A 136 -0.50 -21.94 12.60
N LEU A 137 -1.09 -20.76 12.40
CA LEU A 137 -1.86 -20.06 13.42
C LEU A 137 -3.05 -20.89 13.92
N LYS A 138 -3.78 -21.56 13.01
CA LYS A 138 -4.91 -22.43 13.37
C LYS A 138 -4.47 -23.63 14.21
N SER A 139 -3.31 -24.21 13.90
CA SER A 139 -2.78 -25.40 14.59
C SER A 139 -2.20 -25.06 15.96
N GLY A 140 -1.51 -23.92 16.09
CA GLY A 140 -0.95 -23.44 17.36
C GLY A 140 -2.01 -23.04 18.40
N LEU A 141 -3.27 -22.89 17.99
CA LEU A 141 -4.40 -22.51 18.86
C LEU A 141 -5.16 -23.71 19.46
N ALA A 142 -4.72 -24.95 19.26
CA ALA A 142 -5.42 -26.16 19.68
C ALA A 142 -5.57 -26.39 21.21
N GLY A 143 -5.21 -25.42 22.06
CA GLY A 143 -5.30 -25.54 23.53
C GLY A 143 -5.69 -24.27 24.30
N SER A 144 -5.84 -23.11 23.63
CA SER A 144 -6.30 -21.89 24.28
C SER A 144 -6.99 -20.98 23.26
N PRO A 145 -8.22 -20.50 23.53
CA PRO A 145 -8.88 -19.55 22.66
C PRO A 145 -8.09 -18.24 22.69
N PHE A 146 -7.43 -17.92 21.58
CA PHE A 146 -6.96 -16.56 21.29
C PHE A 146 -5.88 -15.96 22.20
N SER A 147 -5.00 -16.77 22.81
CA SER A 147 -3.81 -16.27 23.52
C SER A 147 -2.59 -15.99 22.61
N GLY A 148 -2.80 -15.82 21.31
CA GLY A 148 -1.76 -15.38 20.38
C GLY A 148 -1.53 -13.86 20.46
N PRO A 149 -0.44 -13.33 19.88
CA PRO A 149 -0.25 -11.89 19.81
C PRO A 149 -1.41 -11.23 19.05
N ALA A 150 -1.89 -10.09 19.55
CA ALA A 150 -2.90 -9.29 18.87
C ALA A 150 -2.29 -8.71 17.58
N PHE A 151 -2.75 -9.18 16.42
CA PHE A 151 -2.28 -8.69 15.13
C PHE A 151 -2.99 -7.39 14.76
N LEU A 152 -2.26 -6.46 14.12
CA LEU A 152 -2.81 -5.17 13.70
C LEU A 152 -4.03 -5.34 12.79
N ASP A 153 -5.11 -4.61 13.05
CA ASP A 153 -6.35 -4.64 12.26
C ASP A 153 -6.99 -6.05 12.11
N VAL A 154 -6.59 -7.06 12.90
CA VAL A 154 -7.17 -8.40 12.87
C VAL A 154 -8.08 -8.59 14.07
N SER A 155 -9.38 -8.37 13.87
CA SER A 155 -10.36 -8.67 14.92
C SER A 155 -10.48 -10.18 15.17
N GLY A 156 -10.82 -10.56 16.41
CA GLY A 156 -11.04 -11.97 16.75
C GLY A 156 -12.14 -12.63 15.89
N ASP A 157 -13.17 -11.87 15.49
CA ASP A 157 -14.21 -12.35 14.58
C ASP A 157 -13.70 -12.62 13.17
N LEU A 158 -12.84 -11.73 12.64
CA LEU A 158 -12.21 -11.93 11.35
C LEU A 158 -11.35 -13.20 11.36
N LEU A 159 -10.56 -13.39 12.42
CA LEU A 159 -9.68 -14.55 12.55
C LEU A 159 -10.46 -15.86 12.71
N ARG A 160 -11.50 -15.89 13.56
CA ARG A 160 -12.43 -17.04 13.66
C ARG A 160 -13.05 -17.39 12.31
N ARG A 161 -13.53 -16.37 11.60
CA ARG A 161 -14.11 -16.55 10.26
C ARG A 161 -13.07 -17.11 9.30
N ALA A 162 -11.83 -16.61 9.33
CA ALA A 162 -10.74 -17.12 8.51
C ALA A 162 -10.45 -18.60 8.78
N PHE A 163 -10.34 -19.02 10.04
CA PHE A 163 -10.08 -20.43 10.35
C PHE A 163 -11.22 -21.37 9.96
N ARG A 164 -12.47 -20.90 10.09
CA ARG A 164 -13.65 -21.66 9.63
C ARG A 164 -13.67 -21.82 8.12
N LEU A 165 -13.32 -20.77 7.38
CA LEU A 165 -13.34 -20.77 5.91
C LEU A 165 -12.02 -21.25 5.28
N LEU A 166 -10.99 -21.55 6.08
CA LEU A 166 -9.68 -22.00 5.59
C LEU A 166 -9.76 -23.21 4.63
N PRO A 167 -10.65 -24.21 4.80
CA PRO A 167 -10.80 -25.29 3.83
C PRO A 167 -11.22 -24.84 2.42
N GLU A 168 -11.81 -23.64 2.28
CA GLU A 168 -12.25 -23.06 1.00
C GLU A 168 -11.19 -22.14 0.36
N PHE A 169 -9.99 -22.06 0.95
CA PHE A 169 -8.91 -21.21 0.47
C PHE A 169 -8.41 -21.69 -0.90
N ARG A 170 -8.43 -20.81 -1.90
CA ARG A 170 -7.86 -21.09 -3.25
C ARG A 170 -6.78 -20.10 -3.64
N SER A 171 -6.94 -18.84 -3.26
CA SER A 171 -5.95 -17.78 -3.47
C SER A 171 -6.14 -16.65 -2.47
N PHE A 172 -5.16 -15.75 -2.35
CA PHE A 172 -5.29 -14.55 -1.53
C PHE A 172 -6.55 -13.76 -1.93
N SER A 173 -6.68 -13.47 -3.23
CA SER A 173 -7.71 -12.61 -3.77
C SER A 173 -9.11 -13.20 -3.56
N GLN A 174 -9.26 -14.50 -3.79
CA GLN A 174 -10.49 -15.24 -3.55
C GLN A 174 -10.82 -15.30 -2.05
N PHE A 175 -9.85 -15.60 -1.20
CA PHE A 175 -10.06 -15.75 0.23
C PHE A 175 -10.44 -14.43 0.90
N ALA A 176 -9.77 -13.33 0.53
CA ALA A 176 -10.17 -12.00 0.95
C ALA A 176 -11.60 -11.64 0.48
N GLY A 177 -12.11 -12.30 -0.56
CA GLY A 177 -13.48 -12.15 -1.05
C GLY A 177 -14.46 -12.86 -0.14
N LEU A 178 -14.13 -14.10 0.25
CA LEU A 178 -14.90 -14.90 1.21
C LEU A 178 -14.97 -14.26 2.60
N LEU A 179 -13.91 -13.57 3.02
CA LEU A 179 -13.87 -12.88 4.31
C LEU A 179 -14.68 -11.59 4.34
N LYS A 180 -15.03 -11.03 3.17
CA LYS A 180 -15.79 -9.77 3.08
C LYS A 180 -17.15 -9.90 3.74
N THR A 181 -17.43 -8.98 4.66
CA THR A 181 -18.75 -8.78 5.26
C THR A 181 -19.27 -7.38 4.94
N ARG A 182 -20.51 -7.07 5.32
CA ARG A 182 -21.11 -5.74 5.11
C ARG A 182 -20.35 -4.63 5.85
N ASN A 183 -19.76 -4.95 6.99
CA ASN A 183 -19.15 -3.97 7.90
C ASN A 183 -17.63 -3.81 7.70
N VAL A 184 -17.02 -4.59 6.80
CA VAL A 184 -15.57 -4.56 6.56
C VAL A 184 -15.30 -4.36 5.07
N THR A 185 -14.44 -3.39 4.77
CA THR A 185 -14.02 -3.10 3.40
C THR A 185 -13.01 -4.14 2.89
N ARG A 186 -12.89 -4.25 1.57
CA ARG A 186 -11.88 -5.14 0.96
C ARG A 186 -10.46 -4.73 1.36
N THR A 187 -10.19 -3.42 1.42
CA THR A 187 -8.89 -2.87 1.82
C THR A 187 -8.54 -3.23 3.26
N GLN A 188 -9.50 -3.19 4.19
CA GLN A 188 -9.27 -3.60 5.58
C GLN A 188 -8.90 -5.09 5.68
N ILE A 189 -9.58 -5.97 4.92
CA ILE A 189 -9.26 -7.40 4.90
C ILE A 189 -7.88 -7.65 4.30
N ASN A 190 -7.55 -7.00 3.18
CA ASN A 190 -6.24 -7.14 2.57
C ASN A 190 -5.12 -6.71 3.53
N ARG A 191 -5.31 -5.58 4.27
CA ARG A 191 -4.38 -5.14 5.31
C ARG A 191 -4.23 -6.17 6.43
N ALA A 192 -5.35 -6.65 6.96
CA ALA A 192 -5.36 -7.66 8.02
C ALA A 192 -4.62 -8.96 7.61
N LEU A 193 -4.85 -9.46 6.39
CA LEU A 193 -4.14 -10.64 5.87
C LEU A 193 -2.64 -10.39 5.68
N LEU A 194 -2.25 -9.20 5.23
CA LEU A 194 -0.84 -8.82 5.14
C LEU A 194 -0.20 -8.69 6.52
N HIS A 195 -0.91 -8.18 7.52
CA HIS A 195 -0.40 -8.10 8.90
C HIS A 195 -0.18 -9.50 9.50
N LEU A 196 -1.05 -10.47 9.19
CA LEU A 196 -0.82 -11.87 9.55
C LEU A 196 0.44 -12.44 8.88
N LEU A 197 0.60 -12.18 7.58
CA LEU A 197 1.74 -12.66 6.78
C LEU A 197 3.06 -12.01 7.20
N LEU A 198 3.04 -10.73 7.56
CA LEU A 198 4.22 -9.95 7.95
C LEU A 198 4.49 -9.96 9.46
N HIS A 199 3.69 -10.70 10.22
CA HIS A 199 3.78 -10.80 11.68
C HIS A 199 3.70 -9.43 12.38
N LEU A 200 2.81 -8.55 11.92
CA LEU A 200 2.64 -7.20 12.47
C LEU A 200 1.60 -7.20 13.60
N THR A 201 2.03 -6.85 14.80
CA THR A 201 1.25 -6.91 16.04
C THR A 201 0.95 -5.52 16.61
N GLU A 202 -0.07 -5.44 17.47
CA GLU A 202 -0.41 -4.21 18.21
C GLU A 202 0.77 -3.72 19.06
N LYS A 203 1.56 -4.64 19.63
CA LYS A 203 2.78 -4.31 20.37
C LYS A 203 3.84 -3.64 19.50
N ASP A 204 3.98 -4.08 18.25
CA ASP A 204 4.94 -3.46 17.31
C ASP A 204 4.54 -2.00 17.02
N LEU A 205 3.23 -1.74 16.90
CA LEU A 205 2.72 -0.38 16.71
C LEU A 205 2.86 0.48 17.97
N GLU A 206 2.60 -0.07 19.16
CA GLU A 206 2.78 0.62 20.44
C GLU A 206 4.23 1.07 20.66
N GLN A 207 5.20 0.31 20.16
CA GLN A 207 6.62 0.66 20.23
C GLN A 207 7.00 1.79 19.26
N VAL A 208 6.20 2.03 18.21
CA VAL A 208 6.45 3.08 17.21
C VAL A 208 5.73 4.36 17.61
N THR A 209 6.44 5.22 18.34
CA THR A 209 5.95 6.57 18.69
C THR A 209 6.24 7.60 17.61
N ALA A 210 7.34 7.42 16.86
CA ALA A 210 7.73 8.25 15.73
C ALA A 210 8.66 7.44 14.79
N PRO A 211 8.83 7.87 13.52
CA PRO A 211 9.82 7.26 12.63
C PRO A 211 11.24 7.36 13.23
N SER A 212 11.97 6.26 13.25
CA SER A 212 13.30 6.16 13.84
C SER A 212 14.40 6.73 12.93
N CYS A 213 14.18 6.69 11.61
CA CYS A 213 15.11 7.21 10.61
C CYS A 213 14.41 7.64 9.32
N ALA A 214 15.13 8.35 8.46
CA ALA A 214 14.72 8.63 7.08
C ALA A 214 15.56 7.79 6.11
N ARG A 215 14.93 6.82 5.42
CA ARG A 215 15.60 5.96 4.42
C ARG A 215 15.62 6.66 3.05
N MET A 216 16.81 6.94 2.54
CA MET A 216 16.98 7.53 1.21
C MET A 216 16.98 6.45 0.13
N LEU A 217 15.95 6.45 -0.73
CA LEU A 217 15.82 5.50 -1.86
C LEU A 217 16.43 6.04 -3.16
N GLY A 218 16.36 7.35 -3.36
CA GLY A 218 16.95 8.02 -4.51
C GLY A 218 16.91 9.53 -4.39
N MET A 219 17.77 10.21 -5.14
CA MET A 219 17.78 11.66 -5.27
C MET A 219 18.20 12.06 -6.67
N ARG A 220 17.67 13.18 -7.16
CA ARG A 220 18.35 13.86 -8.28
C ARG A 220 19.68 14.41 -7.79
N HIS A 221 20.68 14.52 -8.67
CA HIS A 221 21.99 15.06 -8.32
C HIS A 221 21.87 16.54 -7.90
N CYS A 222 21.72 16.76 -6.59
CA CYS A 222 21.59 18.07 -5.97
C CYS A 222 22.31 18.04 -4.60
N PRO A 223 23.66 18.22 -4.58
CA PRO A 223 24.47 18.07 -3.37
C PRO A 223 24.16 19.13 -2.31
N GLU A 224 23.78 20.34 -2.73
CA GLU A 224 23.42 21.45 -1.85
C GLU A 224 22.21 21.09 -0.98
N LEU A 225 21.16 20.54 -1.60
CA LEU A 225 19.97 20.10 -0.88
C LEU A 225 20.27 18.97 0.11
N LEU A 226 21.10 17.99 -0.29
CA LEU A 226 21.49 16.90 0.60
C LEU A 226 22.28 17.41 1.82
N SER A 227 23.16 18.39 1.61
CA SER A 227 23.90 19.05 2.69
C SER A 227 22.95 19.72 3.68
N GLU A 228 21.97 20.50 3.18
CA GLU A 228 20.99 21.18 4.02
C GLU A 228 20.07 20.20 4.76
N ILE A 229 19.62 19.11 4.12
CA ILE A 229 18.83 18.06 4.78
C ILE A 229 19.62 17.45 5.93
N LYS A 230 20.90 17.10 5.73
CA LYS A 230 21.73 16.52 6.79
C LYS A 230 21.94 17.48 7.96
N LYS A 231 22.06 18.78 7.71
CA LYS A 231 22.24 19.80 8.77
C LYS A 231 20.97 20.05 9.57
N LYS A 232 19.80 20.07 8.92
CA LYS A 232 18.53 20.49 9.52
C LYS A 232 17.62 19.34 9.94
N SER A 233 17.87 18.12 9.49
CA SER A 233 17.05 16.96 9.83
C SER A 233 17.20 16.58 11.30
N ARG A 234 16.08 16.36 11.96
CA ARG A 234 16.02 15.78 13.31
C ARG A 234 16.12 14.25 13.29
N LEU A 235 15.95 13.64 12.12
CA LEU A 235 16.05 12.20 11.91
C LEU A 235 17.36 11.84 11.20
N PRO A 236 18.00 10.72 11.59
CA PRO A 236 19.17 10.22 10.88
C PRO A 236 18.80 9.81 9.46
N LEU A 237 19.59 10.28 8.49
CA LEU A 237 19.41 9.96 7.06
C LEU A 237 20.21 8.71 6.70
N ILE A 238 19.52 7.63 6.33
CA ILE A 238 20.09 6.32 6.05
C ILE A 238 20.17 6.08 4.54
N THR A 239 21.40 6.04 4.03
CA THR A 239 21.68 5.82 2.60
C THR A 239 22.08 4.39 2.29
N LYS A 240 22.81 3.71 3.18
CA LYS A 240 23.15 2.29 3.05
C LYS A 240 22.15 1.43 3.82
N ALA A 241 21.63 0.38 3.17
CA ALA A 241 20.68 -0.54 3.81
C ALA A 241 21.33 -1.26 5.01
N SER A 242 22.65 -1.48 4.99
CA SER A 242 23.36 -2.09 6.13
C SER A 242 23.28 -1.28 7.42
N ALA A 243 22.99 0.03 7.34
CA ALA A 243 22.79 0.86 8.53
C ALA A 243 21.36 0.78 9.08
N LEU A 244 20.41 0.14 8.37
CA LEU A 244 19.04 -0.05 8.87
C LEU A 244 18.95 -1.07 10.00
N SER A 245 19.87 -2.02 10.09
CA SER A 245 19.89 -3.02 11.18
C SER A 245 20.07 -2.39 12.56
N SER A 246 20.63 -1.17 12.62
CA SER A 246 20.79 -0.40 13.86
C SER A 246 19.52 0.34 14.31
N PHE A 247 18.45 0.31 13.52
CA PHE A 247 17.19 0.99 13.84
C PHE A 247 16.07 -0.01 14.14
N PRO A 248 15.22 0.28 15.14
CA PRO A 248 14.00 -0.48 15.34
C PRO A 248 13.11 -0.35 14.09
N GLY A 249 12.64 -1.49 13.56
CA GLY A 249 11.88 -1.53 12.30
C GLY A 249 12.25 -2.63 11.32
N GLY A 250 12.67 -3.82 11.79
CA GLY A 250 13.06 -4.95 10.93
C GLY A 250 11.95 -5.46 9.98
N HIS A 251 10.71 -5.03 10.19
CA HIS A 251 9.57 -5.38 9.33
C HIS A 251 9.73 -4.86 7.88
N ASP A 252 10.34 -3.70 7.68
CA ASP A 252 10.57 -3.17 6.31
C ASP A 252 11.53 -4.04 5.52
N LEU A 253 12.60 -4.50 6.18
CA LEU A 253 13.57 -5.41 5.58
C LEU A 253 12.93 -6.76 5.27
N PHE A 254 12.22 -7.33 6.23
CA PHE A 254 11.50 -8.60 6.03
C PHE A 254 10.48 -8.50 4.90
N ALA A 255 9.71 -7.41 4.84
CA ALA A 255 8.74 -7.19 3.76
C ALA A 255 9.42 -7.06 2.38
N SER A 256 10.56 -6.35 2.31
CA SER A 256 11.35 -6.21 1.08
C SER A 256 11.92 -7.56 0.62
N GLU A 257 12.53 -8.32 1.53
CA GLU A 257 13.08 -9.64 1.23
C GLU A 257 11.99 -10.65 0.85
N LEU A 258 10.85 -10.63 1.54
CA LEU A 258 9.69 -11.45 1.18
C LEU A 258 9.21 -11.14 -0.24
N TYR A 259 9.02 -9.85 -0.56
CA TYR A 259 8.63 -9.41 -1.90
C TYR A 259 9.60 -9.88 -2.98
N GLU A 260 10.91 -9.68 -2.76
CA GLU A 260 11.95 -10.08 -3.71
C GLU A 260 12.09 -11.60 -3.83
N SER A 261 11.87 -12.35 -2.75
CA SER A 261 11.86 -13.81 -2.78
C SER A 261 10.72 -14.36 -3.63
N VAL A 262 9.51 -13.80 -3.51
CA VAL A 262 8.35 -14.17 -4.31
C VAL A 262 8.57 -13.82 -5.77
N LYS A 263 9.13 -12.63 -6.04
CA LYS A 263 9.54 -12.22 -7.39
C LYS A 263 10.58 -13.15 -8.00
N SER A 264 11.59 -13.54 -7.23
CA SER A 264 12.63 -14.47 -7.67
C SER A 264 12.03 -15.84 -8.01
N ARG A 265 11.16 -16.38 -7.15
CA ARG A 265 10.45 -17.64 -7.42
C ARG A 265 9.61 -17.57 -8.69
N LYS A 266 8.88 -16.47 -8.90
CA LYS A 266 8.02 -16.28 -10.08
C LYS A 266 8.83 -16.21 -11.38
N THR A 267 9.93 -15.47 -11.36
CA THR A 267 10.72 -15.16 -12.57
C THR A 267 11.86 -16.16 -12.85
N GLY A 268 12.25 -16.96 -11.86
CA GLY A 268 13.44 -17.81 -11.90
C GLY A 268 14.77 -17.05 -11.80
N LEU A 269 14.73 -15.71 -11.67
CA LEU A 269 15.92 -14.87 -11.51
C LEU A 269 16.33 -14.81 -10.04
N PRO A 270 17.63 -14.67 -9.71
CA PRO A 270 18.06 -14.51 -8.32
C PRO A 270 17.48 -13.22 -7.72
N PHE A 271 17.07 -13.28 -6.45
CA PHE A 271 16.59 -12.09 -5.75
C PHE A 271 17.74 -11.12 -5.47
N HIS A 272 17.42 -9.82 -5.43
CA HIS A 272 18.39 -8.78 -5.09
C HIS A 272 18.13 -8.26 -3.67
N PRO A 273 18.92 -8.69 -2.66
CA PRO A 273 18.72 -8.30 -1.28
C PRO A 273 18.70 -6.78 -1.11
N GLU A 274 17.87 -6.27 -0.20
CA GLU A 274 17.80 -4.83 0.12
C GLU A 274 19.18 -4.25 0.47
N PHE A 275 20.02 -5.04 1.16
CA PHE A 275 21.39 -4.67 1.53
C PHE A 275 22.33 -4.40 0.35
N SER A 276 22.05 -4.99 -0.82
CA SER A 276 22.85 -4.81 -2.03
C SER A 276 22.41 -3.60 -2.86
N ARG A 277 21.29 -2.96 -2.50
CA ARG A 277 20.73 -1.84 -3.26
C ARG A 277 21.45 -0.53 -2.92
N ALA A 278 22.08 0.05 -3.93
CA ALA A 278 22.61 1.40 -3.87
C ALA A 278 21.49 2.43 -4.02
N VAL A 279 21.69 3.62 -3.45
CA VAL A 279 20.79 4.76 -3.66
C VAL A 279 20.80 5.15 -5.14
N ILE A 280 19.62 5.38 -5.70
CA ILE A 280 19.50 5.84 -7.09
C ILE A 280 19.84 7.33 -7.15
N ILE A 281 20.99 7.67 -7.76
CA ILE A 281 21.38 9.06 -8.04
C ILE A 281 21.26 9.29 -9.54
N ARG A 282 20.49 10.30 -9.95
CA ARG A 282 20.27 10.65 -11.37
C ARG A 282 20.30 12.14 -11.64
#